data_AF-A0A8A2V8I5-F1
#
_entry.id   AF-A0A8A2V8I5-F1
#
_cell.length_a   1.000
_cell.length_b   1.000
_cell.length_c   1.000
_cell.angle_alpha   90.00
_cell.angle_beta   90.00
_cell.angle_gamma   90.00
#
_symmetry.space_group_name_H-M   'P 1'
#
loop_
_entity.id
_entity.type
_entity.pdbx_description
1 polymer ?
#
loop_
_entity_poly.entity_id
_entity_poly.type
_entity_poly.pdbx_seq_one_letter_code
_entity_poly.pdbx_strand_id
1 'polypeptide(L)'
;MSGQPVERRFREWGTEDVLAITTAGLVGGIGFAIVLAALGLLDSVGVLVDAPGLVVGLPLALIAGVVGAFVYRALGTLYPFEEDVTDPITGVTLGTCFGVAVWVIGVAVLVPLWLRLLGRTPPFPFLHWQSLVALLVYGAIVGPASPLVERYVRL
;
A
#
# COMPACT_ATOMS: atom_id res chain seq x y z
N MET A 1 -12.70 -18.97 32.77
CA MET A 1 -11.81 -18.06 32.01
C MET A 1 -10.58 -18.85 31.58
N SER A 2 -10.66 -19.50 30.43
CA SER A 2 -9.58 -20.30 29.85
C SER A 2 -8.68 -19.37 29.03
N GLY A 3 -7.46 -19.14 29.52
CA GLY A 3 -6.41 -18.50 28.75
C GLY A 3 -6.00 -19.42 27.61
N GLN A 4 -6.55 -19.19 26.42
CA GLN A 4 -5.94 -19.72 25.21
C GLN A 4 -4.65 -18.92 24.98
N PRO A 5 -3.48 -19.58 24.82
CA PRO A 5 -2.28 -18.88 24.44
C PRO A 5 -2.58 -18.18 23.11
N VAL A 6 -2.37 -16.87 23.08
CA VAL A 6 -2.31 -16.09 21.84
C VAL A 6 -1.03 -16.54 21.13
N GLU A 7 -1.06 -17.77 20.60
CA GLU A 7 -0.08 -18.26 19.65
C GLU A 7 -0.28 -17.41 18.41
N ARG A 8 0.40 -16.27 18.38
CA ARG A 8 0.66 -15.52 17.15
C ARG A 8 1.40 -16.49 16.25
N ARG A 9 0.64 -17.23 15.46
CA ARG A 9 1.11 -17.97 14.32
C ARG A 9 1.59 -16.92 13.34
N PHE A 10 2.83 -16.44 13.53
CA PHE A 10 3.55 -15.76 12.47
C PHE A 10 3.56 -16.75 11.32
N ARG A 11 2.69 -16.51 10.34
CA ARG A 11 2.58 -17.34 9.15
C ARG A 11 3.97 -17.34 8.53
N GLU A 12 4.66 -18.48 8.58
CA GLU A 12 5.92 -18.67 7.86
C GLU A 12 5.56 -18.51 6.37
N TRP A 13 5.87 -17.34 5.80
CA TRP A 13 5.62 -17.09 4.39
C TRP A 13 6.55 -17.95 3.57
N GLY A 14 5.98 -18.78 2.71
CA GLY A 14 6.77 -19.54 1.74
C GLY A 14 7.43 -18.59 0.73
N THR A 15 8.45 -19.08 0.03
CA THR A 15 9.09 -18.31 -1.05
C THR A 15 8.08 -17.86 -2.10
N GLU A 16 7.07 -18.69 -2.37
CA GLU A 16 5.97 -18.41 -3.31
C GLU A 16 5.08 -17.26 -2.82
N ASP A 17 4.77 -17.19 -1.52
CA ASP A 17 4.01 -16.08 -0.93
C ASP A 17 4.79 -14.77 -1.06
N VAL A 18 6.09 -14.79 -0.76
CA VAL A 18 6.95 -13.59 -0.87
C VAL A 18 6.99 -13.10 -2.31
N LEU A 19 7.13 -14.00 -3.29
CA LEU A 19 7.10 -13.66 -4.71
C LEU A 19 5.73 -13.12 -5.14
N ALA A 20 4.64 -13.72 -4.67
CA ALA A 20 3.27 -13.27 -4.93
C ALA A 20 3.04 -11.84 -4.41
N ILE A 21 3.40 -11.57 -3.17
CA ILE A 21 3.26 -10.25 -2.53
C ILE A 21 4.13 -9.22 -3.26
N THR A 22 5.36 -9.59 -3.59
CA THR A 22 6.30 -8.70 -4.29
C THR A 22 5.79 -8.35 -5.68
N THR A 23 5.33 -9.33 -6.45
CA THR A 23 4.77 -9.11 -7.79
C THR A 23 3.49 -8.27 -7.74
N ALA A 24 2.57 -8.56 -6.81
CA ALA A 24 1.38 -7.74 -6.61
C ALA A 24 1.73 -6.29 -6.23
N GLY A 25 2.71 -6.11 -5.34
CA GLY A 25 3.20 -4.79 -4.93
C GLY A 25 3.91 -4.02 -6.04
N LEU A 26 4.66 -4.70 -6.92
CA LEU A 26 5.25 -4.10 -8.11
C LEU A 26 4.19 -3.67 -9.11
N VAL A 27 3.22 -4.53 -9.44
CA VAL A 27 2.12 -4.19 -10.37
C VAL A 27 1.28 -3.03 -9.82
N GLY A 28 0.94 -3.09 -8.53
CA GLY A 28 0.28 -1.99 -7.83
C GLY A 28 1.11 -0.72 -7.85
N GLY A 29 2.40 -0.81 -7.54
CA GLY A 29 3.35 0.31 -7.54
C GLY A 29 3.51 0.94 -8.92
N ILE A 30 3.53 0.15 -9.99
CA ILE A 30 3.52 0.64 -11.38
C ILE A 30 2.22 1.39 -11.66
N GLY A 31 1.07 0.82 -11.31
CA GLY A 31 -0.22 1.48 -11.47
C GLY A 31 -0.28 2.82 -10.71
N PHE A 32 0.20 2.82 -9.47
CA PHE A 32 0.34 4.02 -8.64
C PHE A 32 1.24 5.08 -9.31
N ALA A 33 2.43 4.68 -9.77
CA ALA A 33 3.38 5.56 -10.42
C ALA A 33 2.83 6.15 -11.74
N ILE A 34 2.10 5.35 -12.53
CA ILE A 34 1.43 5.81 -13.75
C ILE A 34 0.40 6.88 -13.42
N VAL A 35 -0.41 6.67 -12.38
CA VAL A 35 -1.41 7.67 -11.96
C VAL A 35 -0.73 8.93 -11.45
N LEU A 36 0.33 8.82 -10.65
CA LEU A 36 1.11 9.99 -10.21
C LEU A 36 1.72 10.74 -11.40
N ALA A 37 2.25 10.03 -12.40
CA ALA A 37 2.79 10.63 -13.61
C ALA A 37 1.70 11.37 -14.40
N ALA A 38 0.55 10.74 -14.61
CA ALA A 38 -0.59 11.31 -15.31
C ALA A 38 -1.15 12.56 -14.61
N LEU A 39 -1.09 12.60 -13.28
CA LEU A 39 -1.53 13.74 -12.46
C LEU A 39 -0.44 14.80 -12.25
N GLY A 40 0.77 14.62 -12.82
CA GLY A 40 1.88 15.57 -12.67
C GLY A 40 2.46 15.62 -11.25
N LEU A 41 2.30 14.55 -10.47
CA LEU A 41 2.66 14.50 -9.05
C LEU A 41 4.02 13.88 -8.76
N LEU A 42 4.71 13.32 -9.75
CA LEU A 42 6.04 12.73 -9.55
C LEU A 42 7.04 13.75 -9.00
N ASP A 43 6.95 15.01 -9.41
CA ASP A 43 7.80 16.07 -8.89
C ASP A 43 7.52 16.36 -7.41
N SER A 44 6.26 16.27 -6.99
CA SER A 44 5.87 16.43 -5.58
C SER A 44 6.42 15.29 -4.71
N VAL A 45 6.62 14.10 -5.27
CA VAL A 45 7.28 13.00 -4.56
C VAL A 45 8.77 13.30 -4.35
N GLY A 46 9.48 13.88 -5.33
CA GLY A 46 10.88 14.27 -5.17
C GLY A 46 11.11 15.31 -4.07
N VAL A 47 10.13 16.21 -3.87
CA VAL A 47 10.15 17.21 -2.78
C VAL A 47 10.20 16.57 -1.39
N LEU A 48 9.66 15.36 -1.22
CA LEU A 48 9.70 14.62 0.04
C LEU A 48 11.12 14.16 0.41
N VAL A 49 11.97 13.96 -0.58
CA VAL A 49 13.33 13.43 -0.41
C VAL A 49 14.41 14.46 -0.77
N ASP A 50 14.00 15.71 -0.99
CA ASP A 50 14.85 16.81 -1.42
C ASP A 50 15.73 16.48 -2.65
N ALA A 51 15.15 15.72 -3.58
CA ALA A 51 15.85 15.20 -4.75
C ALA A 51 15.04 15.43 -6.04
N PRO A 52 15.67 15.29 -7.22
CA PRO A 52 14.99 15.49 -8.50
C PRO A 52 13.75 14.58 -8.64
N GLY A 53 12.61 15.20 -8.91
CA GLY A 53 11.27 14.62 -8.97
C GLY A 53 11.17 13.28 -9.66
N LEU A 54 11.52 13.26 -10.96
CA LEU A 54 11.30 12.09 -11.80
C LEU A 54 12.25 10.92 -11.50
N VAL A 55 13.52 11.23 -11.17
CA VAL A 55 14.58 10.24 -10.93
C VAL A 55 14.33 9.47 -9.64
N VAL A 56 13.79 10.14 -8.62
CA VAL A 56 13.55 9.51 -7.32
C VAL A 56 12.09 9.13 -7.11
N GLY A 57 11.14 9.83 -7.72
CA GLY A 57 9.70 9.58 -7.56
C GLY A 57 9.27 8.20 -8.04
N LEU A 58 9.78 7.74 -9.18
CA LEU A 58 9.46 6.42 -9.73
C LEU A 58 9.96 5.26 -8.84
N PRO A 59 11.26 5.16 -8.49
CA PRO A 59 11.73 4.08 -7.62
C PRO A 59 11.08 4.14 -6.24
N LEU A 60 10.83 5.34 -5.69
CA LEU A 60 10.14 5.49 -4.41
C LEU A 60 8.71 4.93 -4.47
N ALA A 61 7.98 5.19 -5.56
CA ALA A 61 6.63 4.67 -5.78
C ALA A 61 6.62 3.13 -5.88
N LEU A 62 7.62 2.52 -6.54
CA LEU A 62 7.74 1.06 -6.63
C LEU A 62 8.07 0.44 -5.27
N ILE A 63 9.04 1.01 -4.54
CA ILE A 63 9.42 0.54 -3.20
C ILE A 63 8.21 0.65 -2.26
N ALA A 64 7.54 1.81 -2.25
CA ALA A 64 6.33 2.00 -1.46
C ALA A 64 5.22 1.03 -1.86
N GLY A 65 5.09 0.71 -3.16
CA GLY A 65 4.14 -0.27 -3.66
C GLY A 65 4.41 -1.69 -3.15
N VAL A 66 5.67 -2.12 -3.10
CA VAL A 66 6.06 -3.41 -2.53
C VAL A 66 5.84 -3.43 -1.02
N VAL A 67 6.33 -2.43 -0.30
CA VAL A 67 6.15 -2.31 1.17
C VAL A 67 4.66 -2.28 1.52
N GLY A 68 3.85 -1.51 0.78
CA GLY A 68 2.41 -1.44 0.96
C GLY A 68 1.72 -2.79 0.77
N ALA A 69 2.16 -3.62 -0.18
CA ALA A 69 1.59 -4.94 -0.41
C ALA A 69 1.91 -5.91 0.74
N PHE A 70 3.12 -5.83 1.29
CA PHE A 70 3.48 -6.57 2.51
C PHE A 70 2.63 -6.14 3.70
N VAL A 71 2.42 -4.84 3.89
CA VAL A 71 1.55 -4.33 4.97
C VAL A 71 0.11 -4.78 4.76
N TYR A 72 -0.43 -4.67 3.55
CA TYR A 72 -1.77 -5.12 3.20
C TYR A 72 -1.94 -6.61 3.52
N ARG A 73 -0.99 -7.45 3.10
CA ARG A 73 -1.02 -8.89 3.35
C ARG A 73 -0.91 -9.21 4.85
N ALA A 74 -0.04 -8.53 5.57
CA ALA A 74 0.08 -8.69 7.02
C ALA A 74 -1.23 -8.31 7.74
N LEU A 75 -1.89 -7.23 7.33
CA LEU A 75 -3.20 -6.85 7.87
C LEU A 75 -4.29 -7.87 7.52
N GLY A 76 -4.27 -8.43 6.31
CA GLY A 76 -5.17 -9.50 5.91
C GLY A 76 -5.01 -10.81 6.70
N THR A 77 -3.89 -10.98 7.41
CA THR A 77 -3.69 -12.11 8.36
C THR A 77 -4.19 -11.81 9.77
N LEU A 78 -4.67 -10.60 10.05
CA LEU A 78 -5.27 -10.27 11.34
C LEU A 78 -6.75 -10.69 11.35
N TYR A 79 -7.16 -11.42 12.39
CA TYR A 79 -8.57 -11.68 12.69
C TYR A 79 -9.33 -10.33 12.78
N PRO A 80 -10.45 -10.12 12.07
CA PRO A 80 -11.38 -11.08 11.45
C PRO A 80 -11.23 -11.29 9.93
N PHE A 81 -10.20 -10.75 9.27
CA PHE A 81 -10.14 -10.70 7.82
C PHE A 81 -9.71 -12.02 7.14
N GLU A 82 -9.29 -13.03 7.91
CA GLU A 82 -8.75 -14.30 7.37
C GLU A 82 -9.74 -15.06 6.47
N GLU A 83 -11.04 -15.03 6.77
CA GLU A 83 -12.08 -15.73 5.98
C GLU A 83 -12.50 -14.93 4.74
N ASP A 84 -12.42 -13.59 4.81
CA ASP A 84 -12.95 -12.65 3.82
C ASP A 84 -11.99 -12.39 2.64
N VAL A 85 -10.70 -12.75 2.76
CA VAL A 85 -9.69 -12.46 1.73
C VAL A 85 -9.85 -13.34 0.49
N THR A 86 -10.64 -14.42 0.52
CA THR A 86 -10.75 -15.37 -0.61
C THR A 86 -11.66 -14.91 -1.75
N ASP A 87 -12.56 -13.95 -1.54
CA ASP A 87 -13.43 -13.40 -2.59
C ASP A 87 -12.78 -12.18 -3.28
N PRO A 88 -12.64 -12.17 -4.62
CA PRO A 88 -12.10 -11.03 -5.35
C PRO A 88 -12.83 -9.70 -5.07
N ILE A 89 -14.15 -9.73 -4.86
CA ILE A 89 -14.95 -8.52 -4.59
C ILE A 89 -14.62 -7.97 -3.19
N THR A 90 -14.50 -8.86 -2.21
CA THR A 90 -14.09 -8.50 -0.86
C THR A 90 -12.65 -8.00 -0.83
N GLY A 91 -11.76 -8.59 -1.63
CA GLY A 91 -10.39 -8.14 -1.83
C GLY A 91 -10.29 -6.72 -2.41
N VAL A 92 -11.13 -6.36 -3.38
CA VAL A 92 -11.20 -4.97 -3.90
C VAL A 92 -11.68 -4.01 -2.81
N THR A 93 -12.69 -4.39 -2.04
CA THR A 93 -13.25 -3.54 -0.97
C THR A 93 -12.21 -3.29 0.13
N LEU A 94 -11.57 -4.36 0.62
CA LEU A 94 -10.50 -4.28 1.62
C LEU A 94 -9.28 -3.53 1.09
N GLY A 95 -8.87 -3.78 -0.16
CA GLY A 95 -7.80 -3.05 -0.81
C GLY A 95 -8.09 -1.55 -0.94
N THR A 96 -9.33 -1.19 -1.27
CA THR A 96 -9.77 0.21 -1.34
C THR A 96 -9.74 0.87 0.04
N CYS A 97 -10.29 0.21 1.07
CA CYS A 97 -10.20 0.67 2.46
C CYS A 97 -8.74 0.84 2.91
N PHE A 98 -7.86 -0.07 2.52
CA PHE A 98 -6.43 0.03 2.77
C PHE A 98 -5.82 1.26 2.09
N GLY A 99 -6.15 1.52 0.81
CA GLY A 99 -5.72 2.72 0.10
C GLY A 99 -6.15 4.00 0.82
N VAL A 100 -7.39 4.05 1.32
CA VAL A 100 -7.88 5.17 2.14
C VAL A 100 -7.10 5.29 3.45
N ALA A 101 -6.86 4.20 4.15
CA ALA A 101 -6.10 4.20 5.41
C ALA A 101 -4.66 4.69 5.19
N VAL A 102 -3.99 4.22 4.14
CA VAL A 102 -2.67 4.68 3.73
C VAL A 102 -2.69 6.16 3.35
N TRP A 103 -3.75 6.64 2.71
CA TRP A 103 -3.88 8.07 2.41
C TRP A 103 -4.03 8.91 3.67
N VAL A 104 -4.91 8.52 4.61
CA VAL A 104 -5.11 9.24 5.87
C VAL A 104 -3.82 9.26 6.69
N ILE A 105 -3.15 8.13 6.85
CA ILE A 105 -1.96 8.03 7.70
C ILE A 105 -0.75 8.63 6.97
N GLY A 106 -0.47 8.17 5.76
CA GLY A 106 0.68 8.56 4.96
C GLY A 106 0.61 10.00 4.49
N VAL A 107 -0.42 10.34 3.73
CA VAL A 107 -0.51 11.64 3.05
C VAL A 107 -1.01 12.72 4.01
N ALA A 108 -2.10 12.47 4.74
CA ALA A 108 -2.71 13.53 5.54
C ALA A 108 -1.95 13.83 6.84
N VAL A 109 -1.21 12.86 7.39
CA VAL A 109 -0.49 12.99 8.67
C VAL A 109 1.03 12.90 8.54
N LEU A 110 1.58 11.82 7.95
CA LEU A 110 3.03 11.60 7.93
C LEU A 110 3.76 12.57 6.98
N VAL A 111 3.25 12.82 5.78
CA VAL A 111 3.84 13.77 4.83
C VAL A 111 3.99 15.18 5.43
N PRO A 112 2.95 15.82 6.00
CA PRO A 112 3.13 17.15 6.58
C PRO A 112 4.05 17.14 7.80
N LEU A 113 4.09 16.06 8.58
CA LEU A 113 5.03 15.92 9.69
C LEU A 113 6.48 15.82 9.18
N TRP A 114 6.71 15.02 8.14
CA TRP A 114 8.02 14.87 7.49
C TRP A 114 8.50 16.19 6.89
N LEU A 115 7.63 16.89 6.16
CA LEU A 115 7.95 18.19 5.59
C LEU A 115 8.27 19.25 6.65
N ARG A 116 7.63 19.18 7.83
CA ARG A 116 7.98 20.03 8.99
C ARG A 116 9.37 19.77 9.52
N LEU A 117 9.82 18.50 9.53
CA LEU A 117 11.20 18.16 9.89
C LEU A 117 12.21 18.73 8.89
N LEU A 118 11.81 18.86 7.61
CA LEU A 118 12.60 19.52 6.56
C LEU A 118 12.47 21.05 6.57
N GLY A 119 11.83 21.63 7.59
CA GLY A 119 11.66 23.08 7.72
C GLY A 119 10.56 23.70 6.86
N ARG A 120 9.71 22.88 6.20
CA ARG A 120 8.54 23.36 5.44
C ARG A 120 7.28 23.34 6.30
N THR A 121 6.33 24.24 6.05
CA THR A 121 5.12 24.39 6.87
C THR A 121 3.83 24.11 6.07
N PRO A 122 3.61 22.86 5.61
CA PRO A 122 2.36 22.52 4.92
C PRO A 122 1.16 22.55 5.88
N PRO A 123 -0.07 22.68 5.32
CA PRO A 123 -1.31 22.50 6.06
C PRO A 123 -1.35 21.16 6.79
N PHE A 124 -1.93 21.12 7.99
CA PHE A 124 -2.13 19.90 8.76
C PHE A 124 -3.61 19.78 9.17
N PRO A 125 -4.34 18.74 8.72
CA PRO A 125 -3.91 17.66 7.84
C PRO A 125 -3.65 18.11 6.38
N PHE A 126 -2.76 17.40 5.69
CA PHE A 126 -2.46 17.68 4.27
C PHE A 126 -3.43 16.92 3.35
N LEU A 127 -4.53 17.58 3.01
CA LEU A 127 -5.60 16.98 2.21
C LEU A 127 -5.31 17.11 0.71
N HIS A 128 -4.70 16.08 0.14
CA HIS A 128 -4.35 16.05 -1.28
C HIS A 128 -5.20 15.01 -2.03
N TRP A 129 -6.28 15.46 -2.67
CA TRP A 129 -7.26 14.56 -3.30
C TRP A 129 -6.70 13.76 -4.48
N GLN A 130 -5.75 14.33 -5.22
CA GLN A 130 -5.17 13.64 -6.37
C GLN A 130 -4.33 12.42 -5.95
N SER A 131 -3.71 12.45 -4.76
CA SER A 131 -2.98 11.28 -4.23
C SER A 131 -3.92 10.25 -3.62
N LEU A 132 -5.13 10.64 -3.18
CA LEU A 132 -6.18 9.70 -2.82
C LEU A 132 -6.55 8.84 -4.02
N VAL A 133 -6.77 9.44 -5.19
CA VAL A 133 -7.09 8.71 -6.42
C VAL A 133 -6.00 7.69 -6.75
N ALA A 134 -4.73 8.09 -6.67
CA ALA A 134 -3.61 7.18 -6.91
C ALA A 134 -3.60 6.00 -5.91
N LEU A 135 -3.85 6.26 -4.63
CA LEU A 135 -3.88 5.22 -3.58
C LEU A 135 -5.12 4.31 -3.68
N LEU A 136 -6.25 4.81 -4.16
CA LEU A 136 -7.42 4.00 -4.45
C LEU A 136 -7.15 3.05 -5.62
N VAL A 137 -6.52 3.53 -6.69
CA VAL A 137 -6.11 2.69 -7.82
C VAL A 137 -5.12 1.63 -7.37
N TYR A 138 -4.12 2.01 -6.56
CA TYR A 138 -3.19 1.07 -5.95
C TYR A 138 -3.92 -0.01 -5.15
N GLY A 139 -4.82 0.39 -4.24
CA GLY A 139 -5.60 -0.52 -3.41
C GLY A 139 -6.49 -1.46 -4.22
N ALA A 140 -7.12 -0.96 -5.28
CA ALA A 140 -7.95 -1.75 -6.19
C ALA A 140 -7.15 -2.76 -7.03
N ILE A 141 -5.85 -2.51 -7.27
CA ILE A 141 -4.96 -3.44 -7.98
C ILE A 141 -4.40 -4.50 -7.01
N VAL A 142 -3.88 -4.06 -5.86
CA VAL A 142 -3.23 -4.96 -4.89
C VAL A 142 -4.24 -5.84 -4.15
N GLY A 143 -5.43 -5.31 -3.88
CA GLY A 143 -6.52 -6.00 -3.18
C GLY A 143 -6.86 -7.38 -3.78
N PRO A 144 -7.31 -7.45 -5.05
CA PRO A 144 -7.64 -8.71 -5.70
C PRO A 144 -6.42 -9.54 -6.10
N ALA A 145 -5.24 -8.95 -6.24
CA ALA A 145 -4.02 -9.68 -6.58
C ALA A 145 -3.61 -10.70 -5.49
N SER A 146 -3.86 -10.39 -4.21
CA SER A 146 -3.54 -11.30 -3.11
C SER A 146 -4.29 -12.65 -3.17
N PRO A 147 -5.64 -12.71 -3.35
CA PRO A 147 -6.35 -13.98 -3.50
C PRO A 147 -6.14 -14.66 -4.84
N LEU A 148 -6.01 -13.89 -5.92
CA LEU A 148 -5.81 -14.47 -7.26
C LEU A 148 -4.48 -15.23 -7.34
N VAL A 149 -3.40 -14.71 -6.76
CA VAL A 149 -2.11 -15.40 -6.78
C VAL A 149 -2.13 -16.64 -5.86
N GLU A 150 -2.80 -16.59 -4.69
CA GLU A 150 -3.01 -17.80 -3.87
C GLU A 150 -3.79 -18.89 -4.61
N ARG A 151 -4.73 -18.52 -5.48
CA ARG A 151 -5.51 -19.47 -6.29
C ARG A 151 -4.71 -20.11 -7.42
N TYR A 152 -3.77 -19.38 -8.02
CA TYR A 152 -2.92 -19.88 -9.10
C TYR A 152 -1.72 -20.69 -8.62
N VAL A 153 -1.23 -20.42 -7.40
CA VAL A 153 -0.06 -21.12 -6.82
C VAL A 153 -0.45 -22.46 -6.15
N ARG A 154 -1.70 -22.62 -5.70
CA ARG A 154 -2.18 -23.87 -5.07
C ARG A 154 -2.81 -24.89 -6.05
N LEU A 155 -2.66 -24.69 -7.36
CA LEU A 155 -3.06 -25.63 -8.42
C LEU A 155 -1.83 -26.40 -8.92
#